data_AF-A0A1E1X2X9-F1
#
_entry.id   AF-A0A1E1X2X9-F1
#
_cell.length_a   1.000
_cell.length_b   1.000
_cell.length_c   1.000
_cell.angle_alpha   90.00
_cell.angle_beta   90.00
_cell.angle_gamma   90.00
#
_symmetry.space_group_name_H-M   'P 1'
#
loop_
_entity.id
_entity.type
_entity.pdbx_description
1 polymer ?
#
loop_
_entity_poly.entity_id
_entity_poly.type
_entity_poly.pdbx_seq_one_letter_code
_entity_poly.pdbx_strand_id
1 'polypeptide(L)'
;MFSTSTQSKCWIFKDEAQISRLRKAANDRFISRQLNSNRSPDDFLSPEEERTIYKHYEFTLRDFCKKFQPPVPRSVIGTSFHYFKRFYLNNSVMDYHPKHMLVTCVYLACKVEEFNVSIAQFVSNVRGDREKATDIILNNELLLMQQLKYHLTIHNPYRPLEGLLIDLKTRCPQFPDPEKLRIYMDDFLERTLFTDAMLVMAPSQIALTAVLYAANKAQANFETYITDFLFANSSREKLHHIRDTVKKLYTMVRSIEVPPKDKVRACEQKLEKCRNQENNPDSQVYKRKMQDGFDDDQQQTSSKYSRISEEHRQVDDSMGGSSVLESPP
;
A
#
# COMPACT_ATOMS: atom_id res chain seq x y z
N MET A 1 -6.46 -7.95 -16.44
CA MET A 1 -7.25 -8.95 -15.69
C MET A 1 -6.42 -9.46 -14.51
N PHE A 2 -7.06 -9.88 -13.40
CA PHE A 2 -6.33 -10.29 -12.18
C PHE A 2 -5.39 -11.48 -12.41
N SER A 3 -5.82 -12.52 -13.12
CA SER A 3 -5.05 -13.77 -13.32
C SER A 3 -3.67 -13.57 -13.97
N THR A 4 -3.51 -12.54 -14.80
CA THR A 4 -2.25 -12.22 -15.46
C THR A 4 -1.46 -11.09 -14.78
N SER A 5 -2.05 -10.47 -13.74
CA SER A 5 -1.51 -9.30 -13.04
C SER A 5 -0.27 -9.59 -12.21
N THR A 6 0.51 -8.54 -11.94
CA THR A 6 1.61 -8.58 -10.96
C THR A 6 1.11 -8.86 -9.55
N GLN A 7 -0.12 -8.44 -9.19
CA GLN A 7 -0.73 -8.79 -7.92
C GLN A 7 -0.86 -10.31 -7.77
N SER A 8 -1.47 -10.99 -8.73
CA SER A 8 -1.66 -12.45 -8.69
C SER A 8 -0.34 -13.20 -8.69
N LYS A 9 0.68 -12.71 -9.42
CA LYS A 9 1.96 -13.41 -9.59
C LYS A 9 2.94 -13.17 -8.44
N CYS A 10 2.92 -11.99 -7.83
CA CYS A 10 3.97 -11.54 -6.92
C CYS A 10 3.49 -11.19 -5.51
N TRP A 11 2.19 -10.97 -5.31
CA TRP A 11 1.62 -10.43 -4.07
C TRP A 11 0.47 -11.26 -3.49
N ILE A 12 0.28 -12.48 -4.00
CA ILE A 12 -0.58 -13.50 -3.39
C ILE A 12 0.32 -14.59 -2.81
N PHE A 13 0.27 -14.73 -1.49
CA PHE A 13 1.06 -15.67 -0.70
C PHE A 13 0.21 -16.90 -0.34
N LYS A 14 0.89 -18.00 -0.02
CA LYS A 14 0.26 -19.29 0.28
C LYS A 14 -0.67 -19.22 1.49
N ASP A 15 -0.21 -18.58 2.56
CA ASP A 15 -0.90 -18.54 3.85
C ASP A 15 -0.39 -17.37 4.74
N GLU A 16 -1.07 -17.16 5.87
CA GLU A 16 -0.72 -16.14 6.87
C GLU A 16 0.62 -16.44 7.55
N ALA A 17 1.05 -17.71 7.57
CA ALA A 17 2.34 -18.10 8.13
C ALA A 17 3.51 -17.64 7.24
N GLN A 18 3.35 -17.66 5.91
CA GLN A 18 4.31 -17.06 4.99
C GLN A 18 4.42 -15.55 5.21
N ILE A 19 3.31 -14.85 5.38
CA ILE A 19 3.30 -13.41 5.66
C ILE A 19 4.00 -13.09 6.98
N SER A 20 3.71 -13.87 8.03
CA SER A 20 4.35 -13.71 9.35
C SER A 20 5.86 -13.94 9.29
N ARG A 21 6.31 -14.92 8.50
CA ARG A 21 7.75 -15.17 8.26
C ARG A 21 8.44 -14.02 7.54
N LEU A 22 7.80 -13.44 6.52
CA LEU A 22 8.36 -12.28 5.79
C LEU A 22 8.54 -11.08 6.71
N ARG A 23 7.51 -10.76 7.51
CA ARG A 23 7.56 -9.67 8.49
C ARG A 23 8.66 -9.89 9.53
N LYS A 24 8.76 -11.10 10.08
CA LYS A 24 9.84 -11.46 11.01
C LYS A 24 11.21 -11.30 10.36
N ALA A 25 11.41 -11.78 9.14
CA ALA A 25 12.67 -11.63 8.44
C ALA A 25 13.03 -10.16 8.16
N ALA A 26 12.03 -9.28 7.93
CA ALA A 26 12.26 -7.84 7.79
C ALA A 26 12.75 -7.19 9.10
N ASN A 27 12.15 -7.58 10.23
CA ASN A 27 12.55 -7.17 11.57
C ASN A 27 13.98 -7.65 11.89
N ASP A 28 14.26 -8.95 11.72
CA ASP A 28 15.58 -9.56 11.95
C ASP A 28 16.67 -8.89 11.08
N ARG A 29 16.34 -8.55 9.83
CA ARG A 29 17.26 -7.86 8.91
C ARG A 29 17.57 -6.43 9.36
N PHE A 30 16.61 -5.73 9.96
CA PHE A 30 16.87 -4.41 10.53
C PHE A 30 17.77 -4.50 11.76
N ILE A 31 17.45 -5.40 12.68
CA ILE A 31 18.20 -5.59 13.93
C ILE A 31 19.64 -6.00 13.63
N SER A 32 19.86 -6.95 12.73
CA SER A 32 21.23 -7.39 12.34
C SER A 32 22.09 -6.29 11.72
N ARG A 33 21.49 -5.31 11.01
CA ARG A 33 22.23 -4.14 10.49
C ARG A 33 22.63 -3.15 11.58
N GLN A 34 21.82 -3.03 12.63
CA GLN A 34 21.99 -2.05 13.72
C GLN A 34 22.76 -2.61 14.94
N LEU A 35 22.88 -3.95 15.06
CA LEU A 35 23.63 -4.61 16.12
C LEU A 35 25.12 -4.28 16.11
N ASN A 36 25.67 -3.84 14.98
CA ASN A 36 27.06 -3.37 14.88
C ASN A 36 27.34 -2.07 15.69
N SER A 37 26.32 -1.47 16.32
CA SER A 37 26.38 -0.14 16.96
C SER A 37 26.28 -0.17 18.50
N ASN A 38 26.80 -1.20 19.19
CA ASN A 38 26.78 -1.35 20.66
C ASN A 38 25.37 -1.40 21.31
N ARG A 39 24.34 -1.83 20.57
CA ARG A 39 22.96 -1.97 21.07
C ARG A 39 22.61 -3.43 21.37
N SER A 40 21.78 -3.68 22.38
CA SER A 40 21.26 -5.01 22.69
C SER A 40 20.06 -5.34 21.79
N PRO A 41 19.82 -6.61 21.43
CA PRO A 41 18.57 -7.03 20.78
C PRO A 41 17.30 -6.56 21.51
N ASP A 42 17.34 -6.47 22.84
CA ASP A 42 16.19 -6.07 23.67
C ASP A 42 15.81 -4.59 23.51
N ASP A 43 16.72 -3.76 22.99
CA ASP A 43 16.46 -2.35 22.71
C ASP A 43 15.53 -2.17 21.50
N PHE A 44 15.39 -3.20 20.65
CA PHE A 44 14.60 -3.16 19.43
C PHE A 44 13.20 -3.75 19.62
N LEU A 45 12.30 -3.41 18.70
CA LEU A 45 10.95 -3.97 18.70
C LEU A 45 10.97 -5.45 18.34
N SER A 46 10.24 -6.26 19.10
CA SER A 46 9.93 -7.63 18.71
C SER A 46 8.94 -7.65 17.54
N PRO A 47 8.83 -8.78 16.79
CA PRO A 47 7.84 -8.93 15.73
C PRO A 47 6.38 -8.73 16.20
N GLU A 48 6.09 -9.01 17.48
CA GLU A 48 4.76 -8.81 18.07
C GLU A 48 4.49 -7.33 18.40
N GLU A 49 5.51 -6.61 18.86
CA GLU A 49 5.45 -5.17 19.08
C GLU A 49 5.29 -4.43 17.74
N GLU A 50 6.07 -4.80 16.71
CA GLU A 50 5.86 -4.29 15.35
C GLU A 50 4.44 -4.58 14.85
N ARG A 51 3.91 -5.77 15.17
CA ARG A 51 2.53 -6.14 14.85
C ARG A 51 1.50 -5.26 15.49
N THR A 52 1.71 -4.91 16.75
CA THR A 52 0.85 -3.99 17.49
C THR A 52 0.85 -2.61 16.81
N ILE A 53 2.03 -2.12 16.41
CA ILE A 53 2.18 -0.82 15.75
C ILE A 53 1.51 -0.81 14.37
N TYR A 54 1.84 -1.72 13.44
CA TYR A 54 1.24 -1.65 12.11
C TYR A 54 -0.28 -1.84 12.16
N LYS A 55 -0.81 -2.66 13.08
CA LYS A 55 -2.26 -2.80 13.31
C LYS A 55 -2.90 -1.50 13.77
N HIS A 56 -2.26 -0.79 14.69
CA HIS A 56 -2.73 0.55 15.10
C HIS A 56 -2.80 1.50 13.89
N TYR A 57 -1.74 1.53 13.06
CA TYR A 57 -1.70 2.39 11.89
C TYR A 57 -2.64 1.97 10.76
N GLU A 58 -3.04 0.69 10.65
CA GLU A 58 -4.14 0.26 9.77
C GLU A 58 -5.46 0.94 10.16
N PHE A 59 -5.78 1.03 11.47
CA PHE A 59 -6.96 1.75 11.95
C PHE A 59 -6.84 3.25 11.72
N THR A 60 -5.68 3.83 11.97
CA THR A 60 -5.39 5.25 11.68
C THR A 60 -5.54 5.55 10.18
N LEU A 61 -5.16 4.63 9.28
CA LEU A 61 -5.28 4.80 7.83
C LEU A 61 -6.75 4.88 7.42
N ARG A 62 -7.58 3.95 7.90
CA ARG A 62 -9.03 4.01 7.68
C ARG A 62 -9.59 5.34 8.19
N ASP A 63 -9.25 5.73 9.41
CA ASP A 63 -9.79 6.95 10.04
C ASP A 63 -9.34 8.22 9.30
N PHE A 64 -8.12 8.24 8.78
CA PHE A 64 -7.61 9.31 7.91
C PHE A 64 -8.46 9.40 6.64
N CYS A 65 -8.64 8.29 5.92
CA CYS A 65 -9.42 8.27 4.68
C CYS A 65 -10.90 8.63 4.90
N LYS A 66 -11.51 8.20 6.01
CA LYS A 66 -12.90 8.53 6.36
C LYS A 66 -13.12 10.02 6.65
N LYS A 67 -12.11 10.70 7.18
CA LYS A 67 -12.18 12.13 7.52
C LYS A 67 -11.68 13.04 6.40
N PHE A 68 -11.08 12.47 5.36
CA PHE A 68 -10.45 13.19 4.27
C PHE A 68 -11.49 13.92 3.42
N GLN A 69 -11.18 15.16 3.04
CA GLN A 69 -11.97 16.00 2.16
C GLN A 69 -11.11 16.43 0.96
N PRO A 70 -11.55 16.20 -0.28
CA PRO A 70 -12.85 15.63 -0.72
C PRO A 70 -13.00 14.12 -0.42
N PRO A 71 -14.23 13.57 -0.38
CA PRO A 71 -14.46 12.17 -0.03
C PRO A 71 -13.66 11.18 -0.89
N VAL A 72 -12.87 10.34 -0.23
CA VAL A 72 -11.96 9.41 -0.90
C VAL A 72 -12.74 8.20 -1.44
N PRO A 73 -12.59 7.84 -2.73
CA PRO A 73 -13.19 6.64 -3.29
C PRO A 73 -12.73 5.36 -2.61
N ARG A 74 -13.59 4.34 -2.56
CA ARG A 74 -13.28 3.05 -1.91
C ARG A 74 -12.13 2.32 -2.58
N SER A 75 -11.95 2.47 -3.90
CA SER A 75 -10.80 1.93 -4.62
C SER A 75 -9.47 2.51 -4.11
N VAL A 76 -9.40 3.84 -3.91
CA VAL A 76 -8.24 4.53 -3.31
C VAL A 76 -7.96 3.99 -1.91
N ILE A 77 -8.99 3.81 -1.08
CA ILE A 77 -8.82 3.25 0.27
C ILE A 77 -8.24 1.83 0.20
N GLY A 78 -8.84 0.96 -0.61
CA GLY A 78 -8.36 -0.42 -0.79
C GLY A 78 -6.93 -0.50 -1.33
N THR A 79 -6.58 0.37 -2.28
CA THR A 79 -5.23 0.49 -2.85
C THR A 79 -4.22 1.00 -1.82
N SER A 80 -4.61 1.98 -0.98
CA SER A 80 -3.78 2.48 0.13
C SER A 80 -3.44 1.38 1.13
N PHE A 81 -4.43 0.55 1.50
CA PHE A 81 -4.22 -0.61 2.38
C PHE A 81 -3.29 -1.66 1.75
N HIS A 82 -3.42 -1.92 0.45
CA HIS A 82 -2.51 -2.82 -0.26
C HIS A 82 -1.07 -2.31 -0.21
N TYR A 83 -0.85 -1.02 -0.52
CA TYR A 83 0.49 -0.43 -0.47
C TYR A 83 1.08 -0.49 0.93
N PHE A 84 0.32 -0.10 1.94
CA PHE A 84 0.77 -0.12 3.32
C PHE A 84 1.18 -1.53 3.76
N LYS A 85 0.35 -2.54 3.49
CA LYS A 85 0.66 -3.93 3.85
C LYS A 85 1.83 -4.49 3.04
N ARG A 86 1.88 -4.24 1.73
CA ARG A 86 2.98 -4.71 0.87
C ARG A 86 4.32 -4.11 1.29
N PHE A 87 4.34 -2.83 1.64
CA PHE A 87 5.54 -2.15 2.12
C PHE A 87 6.09 -2.82 3.40
N TYR A 88 5.24 -3.02 4.41
CA TYR A 88 5.63 -3.64 5.68
C TYR A 88 5.71 -5.19 5.65
N LEU A 89 5.63 -5.83 4.48
CA LEU A 89 6.02 -7.24 4.35
C LEU A 89 7.53 -7.42 4.42
N ASN A 90 8.27 -6.47 3.84
CA ASN A 90 9.72 -6.55 3.70
C ASN A 90 10.44 -5.38 4.37
N ASN A 91 9.75 -4.47 5.04
CA ASN A 91 10.35 -3.34 5.73
C ASN A 91 9.92 -3.32 7.19
N SER A 92 10.81 -2.91 8.08
CA SER A 92 10.54 -2.76 9.50
C SER A 92 9.94 -1.38 9.79
N VAL A 93 9.04 -1.31 10.78
CA VAL A 93 8.51 -0.03 11.30
C VAL A 93 9.59 0.81 11.99
N MET A 94 10.68 0.18 12.43
CA MET A 94 11.86 0.86 12.99
C MET A 94 12.67 1.60 11.93
N ASP A 95 12.63 1.13 10.68
CA ASP A 95 13.34 1.79 9.58
C ASP A 95 12.51 2.94 8.97
N TYR A 96 11.21 2.68 8.76
CA TYR A 96 10.29 3.66 8.19
C TYR A 96 9.06 3.82 9.08
N HIS A 97 8.88 5.00 9.62
CA HIS A 97 7.81 5.26 10.58
C HIS A 97 6.42 5.18 9.92
N PRO A 98 5.49 4.35 10.43
CA PRO A 98 4.17 4.12 9.82
C PRO A 98 3.31 5.36 9.62
N LYS A 99 3.42 6.35 10.52
CA LYS A 99 2.72 7.65 10.36
C LYS A 99 3.02 8.32 9.02
N HIS A 100 4.28 8.28 8.58
CA HIS A 100 4.73 8.90 7.34
C HIS A 100 4.37 8.03 6.15
N MET A 101 4.65 6.73 6.22
CA MET A 101 4.32 5.81 5.14
C MET A 101 2.83 5.70 4.88
N LEU A 102 1.98 5.84 5.90
CA LEU A 102 0.53 5.88 5.76
C LEU A 102 0.08 7.01 4.84
N VAL A 103 0.50 8.25 5.11
CA VAL A 103 0.10 9.40 4.27
C VAL A 103 0.67 9.30 2.87
N THR A 104 1.91 8.80 2.72
CA THR A 104 2.52 8.54 1.41
C THR A 104 1.76 7.46 0.63
N CYS A 105 1.33 6.38 1.29
CA CYS A 105 0.53 5.32 0.65
C CYS A 105 -0.81 5.84 0.13
N VAL A 106 -1.50 6.67 0.92
CA VAL A 106 -2.78 7.26 0.49
C VAL A 106 -2.56 8.23 -0.65
N TYR A 107 -1.54 9.10 -0.58
CA TYR A 107 -1.24 10.04 -1.67
C TYR A 107 -0.88 9.32 -2.98
N LEU A 108 -0.02 8.29 -2.93
CA LEU A 108 0.31 7.49 -4.11
C LEU A 108 -0.92 6.76 -4.66
N ALA A 109 -1.79 6.24 -3.79
CA ALA A 109 -3.03 5.60 -4.21
C ALA A 109 -3.98 6.59 -4.91
N CYS A 110 -4.08 7.84 -4.44
CA CYS A 110 -4.86 8.87 -5.11
C CYS A 110 -4.38 9.06 -6.56
N LYS A 111 -3.06 9.11 -6.77
CA LYS A 111 -2.49 9.28 -8.12
C LYS A 111 -2.73 8.08 -9.03
N VAL A 112 -2.54 6.86 -8.53
CA VAL A 112 -2.68 5.63 -9.32
C VAL A 112 -4.14 5.31 -9.67
N GLU A 113 -5.08 5.64 -8.78
CA GLU A 113 -6.52 5.45 -8.99
C GLU A 113 -7.18 6.69 -9.63
N GLU A 114 -6.38 7.63 -10.15
CA GLU A 114 -6.84 8.85 -10.84
C GLU A 114 -7.79 9.73 -10.02
N PHE A 115 -7.66 9.68 -8.68
CA PHE A 115 -8.34 10.60 -7.78
C PHE A 115 -7.54 11.90 -7.69
N ASN A 116 -7.95 12.88 -8.51
CA ASN A 116 -7.25 14.14 -8.68
C ASN A 116 -7.35 15.03 -7.44
N VAL A 117 -6.30 15.01 -6.61
CA VAL A 117 -6.12 15.87 -5.45
C VAL A 117 -4.72 16.46 -5.49
N SER A 118 -4.60 17.78 -5.41
CA SER A 118 -3.28 18.42 -5.37
C SER A 118 -2.59 18.12 -4.04
N ILE A 119 -1.26 18.17 -4.00
CA ILE A 119 -0.52 17.94 -2.75
C ILE A 119 -0.93 18.93 -1.66
N ALA A 120 -1.20 20.19 -2.01
CA ALA A 120 -1.68 21.21 -1.08
C ALA A 120 -3.04 20.86 -0.46
N GLN A 121 -3.99 20.37 -1.28
CA GLN A 121 -5.28 19.88 -0.79
C GLN A 121 -5.09 18.62 0.07
N PHE A 122 -4.20 17.72 -0.32
CA PHE A 122 -3.93 16.50 0.43
C PHE A 122 -3.39 16.83 1.83
N VAL A 123 -2.36 17.67 1.94
CA VAL A 123 -1.76 18.01 3.24
C VAL A 123 -2.65 18.87 4.12
N SER A 124 -3.66 19.56 3.56
CA SER A 124 -4.66 20.24 4.39
C SER A 124 -5.47 19.29 5.29
N ASN A 125 -5.55 18.01 4.92
CA ASN A 125 -6.19 16.96 5.71
C ASN A 125 -5.24 16.33 6.74
N VAL A 126 -3.94 16.62 6.66
CA VAL A 126 -2.94 16.13 7.61
C VAL A 126 -2.88 17.06 8.81
N ARG A 127 -2.87 16.48 10.02
CA ARG A 127 -2.73 17.24 11.27
C ARG A 127 -1.27 17.60 11.52
N GLY A 128 -1.02 18.85 11.88
CA GLY A 128 0.31 19.36 12.24
C GLY A 128 0.93 20.21 11.14
N ASP A 129 2.24 20.14 11.02
CA ASP A 129 3.02 20.89 10.04
C ASP A 129 2.80 20.35 8.62
N ARG A 130 2.23 21.18 7.75
CA ARG A 130 1.84 20.84 6.39
C ARG A 130 3.03 20.87 5.43
N GLU A 131 3.99 21.77 5.63
CA GLU A 131 5.18 21.87 4.80
C GLU A 131 6.03 20.61 5.01
N LYS A 132 6.28 20.30 6.28
CA LYS A 132 6.97 19.06 6.64
C LYS A 132 6.25 17.81 6.13
N ALA A 133 4.91 17.77 6.18
CA ALA A 133 4.15 16.66 5.62
C ALA A 133 4.32 16.54 4.10
N THR A 134 4.38 17.66 3.38
CA THR A 134 4.62 17.72 1.94
C THR A 134 5.98 17.10 1.61
N ASP A 135 7.04 17.55 2.28
CA ASP A 135 8.41 17.05 2.05
C ASP A 135 8.50 15.54 2.32
N ILE A 136 7.92 15.08 3.44
CA ILE A 136 7.89 13.67 3.80
C ILE A 136 7.19 12.83 2.73
N ILE A 137 6.06 13.31 2.20
CA ILE A 137 5.31 12.59 1.18
C ILE A 137 6.13 12.49 -0.10
N LEU A 138 6.70 13.60 -0.56
CA LEU A 138 7.49 13.66 -1.80
C LEU A 138 8.76 12.81 -1.71
N ASN A 139 9.50 12.91 -0.60
CA ASN A 139 10.76 12.18 -0.40
C ASN A 139 10.54 10.66 -0.30
N ASN A 140 9.44 10.22 0.31
CA ASN A 140 9.14 8.79 0.47
C ASN A 140 8.38 8.19 -0.71
N GLU A 141 7.92 8.99 -1.67
CA GLU A 141 7.10 8.48 -2.77
C GLU A 141 7.88 7.51 -3.66
N LEU A 142 9.05 7.91 -4.13
CA LEU A 142 9.90 7.06 -4.97
C LEU A 142 10.32 5.80 -4.22
N LEU A 143 10.68 5.94 -2.94
CA LEU A 143 10.99 4.83 -2.06
C LEU A 143 9.82 3.83 -1.99
N LEU A 144 8.59 4.33 -1.77
CA LEU A 144 7.40 3.49 -1.73
C LEU A 144 7.24 2.72 -3.04
N MET A 145 7.35 3.38 -4.19
CA MET A 145 7.27 2.73 -5.50
C MET A 145 8.32 1.63 -5.68
N GLN A 146 9.57 1.89 -5.26
CA GLN A 146 10.66 0.91 -5.30
C GLN A 146 10.37 -0.31 -4.41
N GLN A 147 9.90 -0.09 -3.18
CA GLN A 147 9.55 -1.18 -2.26
C GLN A 147 8.33 -2.00 -2.74
N LEU A 148 7.44 -1.37 -3.51
CA LEU A 148 6.34 -2.04 -4.21
C LEU A 148 6.77 -2.69 -5.53
N LYS A 149 8.07 -2.66 -5.87
CA LYS A 149 8.62 -3.18 -7.13
C LYS A 149 7.93 -2.59 -8.37
N TYR A 150 7.44 -1.35 -8.26
CA TYR A 150 6.62 -0.68 -9.27
C TYR A 150 5.34 -1.44 -9.66
N HIS A 151 4.89 -2.40 -8.84
CA HIS A 151 3.63 -3.13 -9.04
C HIS A 151 2.45 -2.33 -8.48
N LEU A 152 2.15 -1.19 -9.11
CA LEU A 152 1.19 -0.20 -8.63
C LEU A 152 -0.27 -0.58 -8.89
N THR A 153 -0.57 -1.32 -9.95
CA THR A 153 -1.96 -1.72 -10.23
C THR A 153 -2.49 -2.69 -9.17
N ILE A 154 -3.56 -2.28 -8.49
CA ILE A 154 -4.28 -3.08 -7.48
C ILE A 154 -5.66 -3.48 -8.01
N HIS A 155 -5.98 -4.76 -7.88
CA HIS A 155 -7.31 -5.29 -8.14
C HIS A 155 -8.09 -5.38 -6.82
N ASN A 156 -8.95 -4.39 -6.59
CA ASN A 156 -9.81 -4.33 -5.42
C ASN A 156 -11.07 -5.24 -5.56
N PRO A 157 -11.66 -5.71 -4.45
CA PRO A 157 -12.83 -6.60 -4.47
C PRO A 157 -14.15 -5.90 -4.85
N TYR A 158 -14.17 -4.57 -4.96
CA TYR A 158 -15.38 -3.81 -5.28
C TYR A 158 -15.90 -4.09 -6.69
N ARG A 159 -15.01 -4.16 -7.69
CA ARG A 159 -15.41 -4.46 -9.07
C ARG A 159 -16.00 -5.87 -9.25
N PRO A 160 -15.37 -6.95 -8.74
CA PRO A 160 -16.01 -8.28 -8.81
C PRO A 160 -17.28 -8.37 -7.97
N LEU A 161 -17.41 -7.59 -6.88
CA LEU A 161 -18.67 -7.50 -6.14
C LEU A 161 -19.82 -7.01 -7.04
N GLU A 162 -19.64 -5.89 -7.76
CA GLU A 162 -20.68 -5.39 -8.68
C GLU A 162 -21.04 -6.42 -9.75
N GLY A 163 -20.04 -7.14 -10.28
CA GLY A 163 -20.26 -8.24 -11.22
C GLY A 163 -21.14 -9.34 -10.63
N LEU A 164 -20.83 -9.80 -9.41
CA LEU A 164 -21.62 -10.81 -8.69
C LEU A 164 -23.04 -10.33 -8.38
N LEU A 165 -23.23 -9.04 -8.09
CA LEU A 165 -24.56 -8.48 -7.82
C LEU A 165 -25.44 -8.47 -9.08
N ILE A 166 -24.91 -8.05 -10.22
CA ILE A 166 -25.63 -8.08 -11.51
C ILE A 166 -26.02 -9.52 -11.87
N ASP A 167 -25.06 -10.41 -11.68
CA ASP A 167 -25.18 -11.84 -11.96
C ASP A 167 -26.28 -12.50 -11.11
N LEU A 168 -26.32 -12.18 -9.82
CA LEU A 168 -27.33 -12.65 -8.87
C LEU A 168 -28.73 -12.10 -9.22
N LYS A 169 -28.85 -10.82 -9.56
CA LYS A 169 -30.12 -10.21 -10.01
C LYS A 169 -30.67 -10.87 -11.27
N THR A 170 -29.78 -11.29 -12.17
CA THR A 170 -30.17 -11.85 -13.48
C THR A 170 -30.54 -13.33 -13.37
N ARG A 171 -29.79 -14.12 -12.59
CA ARG A 171 -29.95 -15.58 -12.54
C ARG A 171 -30.76 -16.09 -11.34
N CYS A 172 -30.94 -15.28 -10.31
CA CYS A 172 -31.68 -15.66 -9.10
C CYS A 172 -32.70 -14.59 -8.70
N PRO A 173 -33.80 -14.41 -9.46
CA PRO A 173 -34.84 -13.43 -9.12
C PRO A 173 -35.55 -13.72 -7.78
N GLN A 174 -35.50 -14.97 -7.31
CA GLN A 174 -36.02 -15.38 -6.00
C GLN A 174 -35.12 -14.96 -4.83
N PHE A 175 -33.87 -14.55 -5.11
CA PHE A 175 -32.94 -14.11 -4.07
C PHE A 175 -33.34 -12.71 -3.57
N PRO A 176 -33.21 -12.40 -2.27
CA PRO A 176 -33.52 -11.08 -1.74
C PRO A 176 -32.77 -9.98 -2.50
N ASP A 177 -33.43 -8.83 -2.70
CA ASP A 177 -32.84 -7.71 -3.43
C ASP A 177 -31.40 -7.43 -2.98
N PRO A 178 -30.40 -7.68 -3.86
CA PRO A 178 -29.00 -7.58 -3.47
C PRO A 178 -28.59 -6.18 -3.02
N GLU A 179 -29.34 -5.14 -3.40
CA GLU A 179 -29.09 -3.78 -2.91
C GLU A 179 -29.38 -3.62 -1.41
N LYS A 180 -30.39 -4.33 -0.88
CA LYS A 180 -30.66 -4.34 0.57
C LYS A 180 -29.54 -5.02 1.36
N LEU A 181 -28.84 -5.94 0.71
CA LEU A 181 -27.74 -6.68 1.31
C LEU A 181 -26.39 -5.96 1.21
N ARG A 182 -26.30 -4.91 0.38
CA ARG A 182 -25.07 -4.15 0.13
C ARG A 182 -24.44 -3.63 1.41
N ILE A 183 -25.25 -3.19 2.39
CA ILE A 183 -24.75 -2.73 3.70
C ILE A 183 -23.90 -3.79 4.43
N TYR A 184 -24.33 -5.05 4.40
CA TYR A 184 -23.60 -6.15 5.05
C TYR A 184 -22.36 -6.55 4.26
N MET A 185 -22.43 -6.49 2.92
CA MET A 185 -21.27 -6.77 2.06
C MET A 185 -20.20 -5.70 2.25
N ASP A 186 -20.62 -4.44 2.33
CA ASP A 186 -19.77 -3.27 2.50
C ASP A 186 -19.08 -3.24 3.85
N ASP A 187 -19.80 -3.53 4.94
CA ASP A 187 -19.22 -3.71 6.28
C ASP A 187 -18.17 -4.84 6.26
N PHE A 188 -18.51 -5.99 5.66
CA PHE A 188 -17.60 -7.13 5.60
C PHE A 188 -16.33 -6.83 4.80
N LEU A 189 -16.46 -6.16 3.65
CA LEU A 189 -15.31 -5.74 2.84
C LEU A 189 -14.44 -4.72 3.57
N GLU A 190 -15.03 -3.77 4.28
CA GLU A 190 -14.28 -2.81 5.10
C GLU A 190 -13.50 -3.53 6.20
N ARG A 191 -14.13 -4.48 6.91
CA ARG A 191 -13.46 -5.28 7.94
C ARG A 191 -12.32 -6.12 7.37
N THR A 192 -12.47 -6.62 6.14
CA THR A 192 -11.45 -7.43 5.47
C THR A 192 -10.12 -6.66 5.29
N LEU A 193 -10.15 -5.32 5.21
CA LEU A 193 -8.95 -4.48 5.10
C LEU A 193 -8.01 -4.62 6.32
N PHE A 194 -8.54 -4.97 7.49
CA PHE A 194 -7.78 -5.19 8.73
C PHE A 194 -7.20 -6.61 8.85
N THR A 195 -7.38 -7.44 7.83
CA THR A 195 -6.83 -8.79 7.76
C THR A 195 -5.72 -8.85 6.70
N ASP A 196 -5.02 -9.98 6.61
CA ASP A 196 -4.07 -10.24 5.53
C ASP A 196 -4.73 -10.90 4.30
N ALA A 197 -6.07 -10.94 4.22
CA ALA A 197 -6.83 -11.59 3.16
C ALA A 197 -6.45 -11.10 1.76
N MET A 198 -6.22 -9.80 1.60
CA MET A 198 -5.84 -9.18 0.33
C MET A 198 -4.48 -9.63 -0.21
N LEU A 199 -3.67 -10.27 0.65
CA LEU A 199 -2.37 -10.82 0.32
C LEU A 199 -2.40 -12.36 0.17
N VAL A 200 -3.52 -13.03 0.45
CA VAL A 200 -3.62 -14.51 0.38
C VAL A 200 -4.81 -15.01 -0.47
N MET A 201 -5.68 -14.11 -0.91
CA MET A 201 -6.90 -14.45 -1.66
C MET A 201 -7.06 -13.55 -2.88
N ALA A 202 -7.70 -14.08 -3.92
CA ALA A 202 -8.10 -13.30 -5.07
C ALA A 202 -9.24 -12.33 -4.72
N PRO A 203 -9.33 -11.15 -5.35
CA PRO A 203 -10.38 -10.18 -5.07
C PRO A 203 -11.79 -10.73 -5.38
N SER A 204 -11.92 -11.64 -6.34
CA SER A 204 -13.19 -12.35 -6.62
C SER A 204 -13.60 -13.30 -5.49
N GLN A 205 -12.65 -13.96 -4.83
CA GLN A 205 -12.93 -14.82 -3.68
C GLN A 205 -13.37 -13.98 -2.47
N ILE A 206 -12.72 -12.83 -2.25
CA ILE A 206 -13.11 -11.88 -1.20
C ILE A 206 -14.52 -11.35 -1.46
N ALA A 207 -14.81 -10.91 -2.70
CA ALA A 207 -16.13 -10.43 -3.09
C ALA A 207 -17.22 -11.49 -2.94
N LEU A 208 -16.97 -12.72 -3.41
CA LEU A 208 -17.91 -13.83 -3.25
C LEU A 208 -18.18 -14.11 -1.77
N THR A 209 -17.15 -14.11 -0.93
CA THR A 209 -17.31 -14.29 0.52
C THR A 209 -18.19 -13.19 1.13
N ALA A 210 -18.04 -11.94 0.70
CA ALA A 210 -18.87 -10.84 1.15
C ALA A 210 -20.35 -11.03 0.77
N VAL A 211 -20.63 -11.50 -0.45
CA VAL A 211 -21.99 -11.82 -0.90
C VAL A 211 -22.58 -12.94 -0.04
N LEU A 212 -21.82 -14.02 0.17
CA LEU A 212 -22.23 -15.15 1.01
C LEU A 212 -22.43 -14.75 2.48
N TYR A 213 -21.62 -13.82 2.98
CA TYR A 213 -21.77 -13.25 4.32
C TYR A 213 -23.08 -12.49 4.48
N ALA A 214 -23.38 -11.61 3.53
CA ALA A 214 -24.62 -10.86 3.54
C ALA A 214 -25.85 -11.78 3.38
N ALA A 215 -25.76 -12.79 2.52
CA ALA A 215 -26.81 -13.78 2.33
C ALA A 215 -27.09 -14.58 3.62
N ASN A 216 -26.05 -15.06 4.30
CA ASN A 216 -26.18 -15.72 5.61
C ASN A 216 -26.79 -14.80 6.67
N LYS A 217 -26.38 -13.53 6.72
CA LYS A 217 -26.93 -12.54 7.64
C LYS A 217 -28.41 -12.27 7.42
N ALA A 218 -28.85 -12.29 6.17
CA ALA A 218 -30.25 -12.12 5.78
C ALA A 218 -31.06 -13.42 5.74
N GLN A 219 -30.48 -14.55 6.19
CA GLN A 219 -31.09 -15.89 6.12
C GLN A 219 -31.60 -16.27 4.72
N ALA A 220 -30.92 -15.75 3.69
CA ALA A 220 -31.25 -16.01 2.30
C ALA A 220 -30.66 -17.35 1.85
N ASN A 221 -31.41 -18.14 1.09
CA ASN A 221 -30.86 -19.34 0.46
C ASN A 221 -29.99 -18.94 -0.75
N PHE A 222 -28.69 -19.18 -0.65
CA PHE A 222 -27.70 -18.95 -1.71
C PHE A 222 -27.10 -20.25 -2.27
N GLU A 223 -27.52 -21.43 -1.79
CA GLU A 223 -26.95 -22.70 -2.24
C GLU A 223 -27.19 -22.91 -3.74
N THR A 224 -28.42 -22.71 -4.20
CA THR A 224 -28.80 -22.77 -5.62
C THR A 224 -27.89 -21.86 -6.48
N TYR A 225 -27.60 -20.64 -6.02
CA TYR A 225 -26.70 -19.73 -6.74
C TYR A 225 -25.29 -20.31 -6.89
N ILE A 226 -24.76 -20.92 -5.83
CA ILE A 226 -23.41 -21.49 -5.82
C ILE A 226 -23.35 -22.79 -6.62
N THR A 227 -24.23 -23.75 -6.33
CA THR A 227 -24.17 -25.09 -6.93
C THR A 227 -24.69 -25.11 -8.35
N ASP A 228 -25.80 -24.44 -8.62
CA ASP A 228 -26.56 -24.66 -9.86
C ASP A 228 -26.20 -23.62 -10.94
N PHE A 229 -25.60 -22.49 -10.54
CA PHE A 229 -25.19 -21.44 -11.47
C PHE A 229 -23.67 -21.21 -11.47
N LEU A 230 -23.09 -20.80 -10.35
CA LEU A 230 -21.68 -20.37 -10.31
C LEU A 230 -20.70 -21.54 -10.53
N PHE A 231 -21.06 -22.72 -10.02
CA PHE A 231 -20.22 -23.93 -10.07
C PHE A 231 -20.94 -25.15 -10.68
N ALA A 232 -21.99 -24.94 -11.48
CA ALA A 232 -22.81 -25.99 -12.10
C ALA A 232 -22.01 -27.14 -12.73
N ASN A 233 -20.92 -26.79 -13.41
CA ASN A 233 -20.04 -27.72 -14.14
C ASN A 233 -18.67 -27.91 -13.45
N SER A 234 -18.56 -27.59 -12.17
CA SER A 234 -17.29 -27.67 -11.44
C SER A 234 -17.15 -28.96 -10.63
N SER A 235 -15.91 -29.43 -10.47
CA SER A 235 -15.63 -30.59 -9.63
C SER A 235 -15.97 -30.34 -8.16
N ARG A 236 -16.32 -31.42 -7.43
CA ARG A 236 -16.56 -31.38 -5.97
C ARG A 236 -15.37 -30.79 -5.20
N GLU A 237 -14.15 -31.02 -5.67
CA GLU A 237 -12.93 -30.47 -5.08
C GLU A 237 -12.89 -28.93 -5.14
N LYS A 238 -13.28 -28.32 -6.27
CA LYS A 238 -13.36 -26.86 -6.41
C LYS A 238 -14.39 -26.26 -5.46
N LEU A 239 -15.54 -26.91 -5.32
CA LEU A 239 -16.58 -26.52 -4.36
C LEU A 239 -16.08 -26.60 -2.91
N HIS A 240 -15.35 -27.67 -2.56
CA HIS A 240 -14.74 -27.81 -1.24
C HIS A 240 -13.73 -26.69 -0.98
N HIS A 241 -12.84 -26.43 -1.95
CA HIS A 241 -11.85 -25.37 -1.85
C HIS A 241 -12.48 -23.99 -1.64
N ILE A 242 -13.56 -23.66 -2.35
CA ILE A 242 -14.29 -22.41 -2.17
C ILE A 242 -14.93 -22.33 -0.79
N ARG A 243 -15.56 -23.42 -0.31
CA ARG A 243 -16.13 -23.48 1.04
C ARG A 243 -15.06 -23.25 2.12
N ASP A 244 -13.89 -23.85 1.97
CA ASP A 244 -12.76 -23.64 2.89
C ASP A 244 -12.23 -22.21 2.83
N THR A 245 -12.13 -21.64 1.63
CA THR A 245 -11.71 -20.26 1.38
C THR A 245 -12.65 -19.27 2.07
N VAL A 246 -13.96 -19.47 1.94
CA VAL A 246 -15.00 -18.69 2.61
C VAL A 246 -14.86 -18.82 4.13
N LYS A 247 -14.80 -20.04 4.66
CA LYS A 247 -14.64 -20.29 6.11
C LYS A 247 -13.38 -19.62 6.66
N LYS A 248 -12.25 -19.71 5.94
CA LYS A 248 -10.99 -19.09 6.33
C LYS A 248 -11.15 -17.57 6.46
N LEU A 249 -11.71 -16.91 5.46
CA LEU A 249 -11.90 -15.46 5.51
C LEU A 249 -12.85 -15.01 6.62
N TYR A 250 -13.91 -15.79 6.90
CA TYR A 250 -14.77 -15.54 8.06
C TYR A 250 -13.98 -15.59 9.37
N THR A 251 -13.12 -16.59 9.54
CA THR A 251 -12.27 -16.70 10.73
C THR A 251 -11.32 -15.53 10.83
N MET A 252 -10.66 -15.12 9.74
CA MET A 252 -9.76 -13.96 9.70
C MET A 252 -10.47 -12.67 10.10
N VAL A 253 -11.71 -12.46 9.65
CA VAL A 253 -12.51 -11.27 9.98
C VAL A 253 -13.06 -11.31 11.40
N ARG A 254 -13.29 -12.50 11.96
CA ARG A 254 -13.69 -12.68 13.37
C ARG A 254 -12.53 -12.50 14.35
N SER A 255 -11.30 -12.81 13.94
CA SER A 255 -10.09 -12.68 14.75
C SER A 255 -9.43 -11.29 14.66
N ILE A 256 -10.12 -10.28 14.13
CA ILE A 256 -9.62 -8.90 14.13
C ILE A 256 -9.59 -8.40 15.57
N GLU A 257 -8.38 -8.23 16.09
CA GLU A 257 -8.13 -7.63 17.40
C GLU A 257 -7.72 -6.17 17.25
N VAL A 258 -8.33 -5.30 18.05
CA VAL A 258 -7.91 -3.89 18.16
C VAL A 258 -6.83 -3.81 19.23
N PRO A 259 -5.61 -3.36 18.91
CA PRO A 259 -4.54 -3.22 19.89
C PRO A 259 -4.96 -2.29 21.05
N PRO A 260 -4.78 -2.70 22.33
CA PRO A 260 -5.03 -1.84 23.47
C PRO A 260 -4.16 -0.57 23.44
N LYS A 261 -4.74 0.59 23.77
CA LYS A 261 -4.05 1.89 23.69
C LYS A 261 -2.75 1.94 24.50
N ASP A 262 -2.73 1.31 25.68
CA ASP A 262 -1.54 1.29 26.54
C ASP A 262 -0.41 0.46 25.92
N LYS A 263 -0.75 -0.67 25.30
CA LYS A 263 0.22 -1.51 24.57
C LYS A 263 0.78 -0.77 23.36
N VAL A 264 -0.08 -0.08 22.60
CA VAL A 264 0.35 0.76 21.48
C VAL A 264 1.31 1.86 21.96
N ARG A 265 0.95 2.58 23.03
CA ARG A 265 1.78 3.66 23.58
C ARG A 265 3.14 3.15 24.03
N ALA A 266 3.20 2.00 24.72
CA ALA A 266 4.46 1.39 25.11
C ALA A 266 5.34 1.03 23.91
N CYS A 267 4.74 0.43 22.86
CA CYS A 267 5.44 0.11 21.63
C CYS A 267 5.93 1.37 20.89
N GLU A 268 5.14 2.45 20.84
CA GLU A 268 5.55 3.71 20.21
C GLU A 268 6.69 4.40 20.99
N GLN A 269 6.67 4.36 22.33
CA GLN A 269 7.77 4.87 23.14
C GLN A 269 9.07 4.10 22.91
N LYS A 270 8.97 2.78 22.73
CA LYS A 270 10.12 1.92 22.40
C LYS A 270 10.61 2.21 20.97
N LEU A 271 9.68 2.35 20.01
CA LEU A 271 9.98 2.72 18.62
C LEU A 271 10.79 4.01 18.54
N GLU A 272 10.43 5.04 19.31
CA GLU A 272 11.14 6.31 19.26
C GLU A 272 12.62 6.19 19.65
N LYS A 273 12.96 5.23 20.51
CA LYS A 273 14.34 4.98 20.97
C LYS A 273 15.15 4.15 19.96
N CYS A 274 14.50 3.25 19.23
CA CYS A 274 15.17 2.29 18.35
C CYS A 274 15.04 2.60 16.85
N ARG A 275 14.25 3.61 16.47
CA ARG A 275 14.06 3.99 15.07
C ARG A 275 15.35 4.46 14.40
N ASN A 276 15.44 4.21 13.10
CA ASN A 276 16.52 4.68 12.25
C ASN A 276 16.51 6.22 12.17
N GLN A 277 17.59 6.84 12.63
CA GLN A 277 17.73 8.30 12.65
C GLN A 277 18.07 8.89 11.27
N GLU A 278 18.52 8.06 10.32
CA GLU A 278 18.75 8.50 8.94
C GLU A 278 17.46 8.68 8.14
N ASN A 279 16.38 8.00 8.53
CA ASN A 279 15.06 8.06 7.89
C ASN A 279 14.05 8.85 8.75
N ASN A 280 14.55 9.55 9.76
CA ASN A 280 13.77 10.34 10.70
C ASN A 280 13.75 11.82 10.27
N PRO A 281 12.63 12.39 9.79
CA PRO A 281 12.55 13.79 9.37
C PRO A 281 12.89 14.83 10.47
N ASP A 282 12.79 14.46 11.74
CA ASP A 282 13.14 15.31 12.89
C ASP A 282 14.63 15.23 13.27
N SER A 283 15.35 14.23 12.78
CA SER A 283 16.76 14.00 13.11
C SER A 283 17.67 14.96 12.35
N GLN A 284 18.73 15.43 13.01
CA GLN A 284 19.80 16.18 12.35
C GLN A 284 20.51 15.34 11.27
N VAL A 285 20.59 14.01 11.46
CA VAL A 285 21.23 13.10 10.51
C VAL A 285 20.46 13.08 9.18
N TYR A 286 19.13 12.99 9.24
CA TYR A 286 18.27 13.07 8.05
C TYR A 286 18.42 14.42 7.34
N LYS A 287 18.41 15.52 8.10
CA LYS A 287 18.53 16.86 7.52
C LYS A 287 19.86 17.06 6.79
N ARG A 288 20.97 16.58 7.37
CA ARG A 288 22.28 16.58 6.70
C ARG A 288 22.27 15.73 5.44
N LYS A 289 21.79 14.49 5.52
CA LYS A 289 21.69 13.58 4.35
C LYS A 289 20.88 14.19 3.20
N MET A 290 19.78 14.88 3.51
CA MET A 290 19.00 15.59 2.50
C MET A 290 19.78 16.76 1.88
N GLN A 291 20.45 17.56 2.71
CA GLN A 291 21.25 18.70 2.25
C GLN A 291 22.41 18.24 1.35
N ASP A 292 23.15 17.22 1.76
CA ASP A 292 24.25 16.63 0.98
C ASP A 292 23.74 16.13 -0.38
N GLY A 293 22.56 15.48 -0.41
CA GLY A 293 21.94 15.03 -1.65
C GLY A 293 21.52 16.18 -2.58
N PHE A 294 21.01 17.29 -2.04
CA PHE A 294 20.69 18.48 -2.83
C PHE A 294 21.95 19.15 -3.41
N ASP A 295 23.03 19.21 -2.63
CA ASP A 295 24.30 19.79 -3.06
C ASP A 295 24.94 18.95 -4.19
N ASP A 296 24.88 17.61 -4.09
CA ASP A 296 25.32 16.68 -5.12
C ASP A 296 24.51 16.84 -6.43
N ASP A 297 23.18 16.95 -6.34
CA ASP A 297 22.31 17.14 -7.50
C ASP A 297 22.57 18.50 -8.20
N GLN A 298 22.82 19.56 -7.42
CA GLN A 298 23.23 20.87 -7.97
C GLN A 298 24.59 20.82 -8.66
N GLN A 299 25.56 20.11 -8.08
CA GLN A 299 26.87 19.93 -8.71
C GLN A 299 26.76 19.14 -10.01
N GLN A 300 25.96 18.07 -10.04
CA GLN A 300 25.75 17.28 -11.27
C GLN A 300 25.06 18.08 -12.37
N THR A 301 24.03 18.86 -12.03
CA THR A 301 23.32 19.69 -13.00
C THR A 301 24.20 20.81 -13.54
N SER A 302 24.95 21.50 -12.68
CA SER A 302 25.94 22.52 -13.08
C SER A 302 27.03 21.95 -13.98
N SER A 303 27.54 20.76 -13.65
CA SER A 303 28.53 20.05 -14.48
C SER A 303 27.99 19.67 -15.85
N LYS A 304 26.73 19.21 -15.94
CA LYS A 304 26.07 18.94 -17.23
C LYS A 304 25.89 20.21 -18.06
N TYR A 305 25.44 21.32 -17.47
CA TYR A 305 25.30 22.59 -18.17
C TYR A 305 26.64 23.12 -18.70
N SER A 306 27.70 22.98 -17.90
CA SER A 306 29.05 23.40 -18.31
C SER A 306 29.54 22.60 -19.52
N ARG A 307 29.35 21.27 -19.53
CA ARG A 307 29.70 20.42 -20.68
C ARG A 307 28.92 20.77 -21.94
N ILE A 308 27.62 21.01 -21.82
CA ILE A 308 26.76 21.41 -22.96
C ILE A 308 27.20 22.78 -23.51
N SER A 309 27.60 23.71 -22.64
CA SER A 309 28.11 25.02 -23.04
C SER A 309 29.48 24.93 -23.72
N GLU A 310 30.36 24.03 -23.28
CA GLU A 310 31.66 23.78 -23.93
C GLU A 310 31.48 23.13 -25.30
N GLU A 311 30.58 22.16 -25.42
CA GLU A 311 30.22 21.54 -26.71
C GLU A 311 29.65 22.59 -27.69
N HIS A 312 28.77 23.49 -27.24
CA HIS A 312 28.26 24.57 -28.09
C HIS A 312 29.38 25.53 -28.55
N ARG A 313 30.31 25.90 -27.66
CA ARG A 313 31.45 26.76 -28.04
C ARG A 313 32.37 26.09 -29.04
N GLN A 314 32.63 24.79 -28.90
CA GLN A 314 33.45 24.05 -29.86
C GLN A 314 32.78 23.95 -31.23
N VAL A 315 31.45 23.83 -31.27
CA VAL A 315 30.67 23.84 -32.52
C VAL A 315 30.72 25.24 -33.16
N ASP A 316 30.54 26.30 -32.39
CA ASP A 316 30.63 27.69 -32.90
C ASP A 316 32.04 28.03 -33.41
N ASP A 317 33.09 27.64 -32.70
CA ASP A 317 34.50 27.82 -33.15
C ASP A 317 34.80 27.02 -34.42
N SER A 318 34.14 25.87 -34.62
CA SER A 318 34.28 25.07 -35.85
C SER A 318 33.56 25.67 -37.06
N MET A 319 32.50 26.48 -36.86
CA MET A 319 31.78 27.17 -37.93
C MET A 319 32.37 28.56 -38.27
N GLY A 320 33.08 29.20 -37.34
CA GLY A 320 33.69 30.52 -37.56
C GLY A 320 34.96 30.53 -38.44
N GLY A 321 35.50 29.35 -38.79
CA GLY A 321 36.76 29.19 -39.50
C GLY A 321 36.69 29.20 -41.04
N SER A 322 35.86 30.04 -41.67
CA SER A 322 35.85 30.19 -43.13
C SER A 322 35.52 31.61 -43.58
N SER A 323 36.53 32.49 -43.61
CA SER A 323 36.55 33.64 -44.53
C SER A 323 37.92 34.32 -44.56
N VAL A 324 38.89 33.77 -45.29
CA VAL A 324 40.06 34.54 -45.73
C VAL A 324 40.48 34.11 -47.14
N LEU A 325 40.35 35.08 -48.07
CA LEU A 325 40.97 35.23 -49.42
C LEU A 325 40.39 34.36 -50.55
N GLU A 326 40.14 34.85 -51.77
CA GLU A 326 40.91 35.84 -52.54
C GLU A 326 40.04 36.44 -53.68
N SER A 327 40.19 37.74 -53.97
CA SER A 327 39.58 38.39 -55.16
C SER A 327 40.63 38.49 -56.27
N PRO A 328 40.40 37.97 -57.48
CA PRO A 328 41.37 38.10 -58.58
C PRO A 328 41.13 39.39 -59.40
N PRO A 329 42.16 39.87 -60.14
CA PRO A 329 42.20 41.19 -60.77
C PRO A 329 41.29 41.37 -61.98
#